data_AF-A0A443QB08-F1
#
_entry.id   AF-A0A443QB08-F1
#
_cell.length_a   1.000
_cell.length_b   1.000
_cell.length_c   1.000
_cell.angle_alpha   90.00
_cell.angle_beta   90.00
_cell.angle_gamma   90.00
#
_symmetry.space_group_name_H-M   'P 1'
#
loop_
_entity.id
_entity.type
_entity.pdbx_description
1 polymer ?
#
loop_
_entity_poly.entity_id
_entity_poly.type
_entity_poly.pdbx_seq_one_letter_code
_entity_poly.pdbx_strand_id
1 'polypeptide(L)'
;NPDYMKSNFFICIETLHCGDNGTQVNAHELPPEKLKQRDVVFIDIANDNVMSKDYKESEDPTKFRSIKTGRGPLTGNWRDTVSPVMTCYKLVTVEFKWFGLQNKVESFIQK
;
A
#
# COMPACT_ATOMS: atom_id res chain seq x y z
N ASN A 1 5.30 -17.74 11.60
CA ASN A 1 5.62 -19.17 11.41
C ASN A 1 6.49 -19.64 12.59
N PRO A 2 5.89 -19.73 13.78
CA PRO A 2 6.64 -19.89 15.03
C PRO A 2 7.35 -21.24 15.14
N ASP A 3 6.79 -22.31 14.55
CA ASP A 3 7.31 -23.67 14.74
C ASP A 3 8.47 -24.01 13.79
N TYR A 4 8.43 -23.50 12.56
CA TYR A 4 9.45 -23.82 11.55
C TYR A 4 10.49 -22.70 11.40
N MET A 5 10.02 -21.49 11.08
CA MET A 5 10.94 -20.37 10.81
C MET A 5 11.38 -19.65 12.09
N LYS A 6 10.63 -19.74 13.19
CA LYS A 6 10.91 -19.01 14.43
C LYS A 6 11.18 -17.52 14.13
N SER A 7 12.35 -17.01 14.49
CA SER A 7 12.82 -15.63 14.23
C SER A 7 13.43 -15.41 12.84
N ASN A 8 13.50 -16.45 12.00
CA ASN A 8 14.01 -16.34 10.63
C ASN A 8 12.95 -15.84 9.64
N PHE A 9 11.72 -15.58 10.09
CA PHE A 9 10.70 -14.99 9.26
C PHE A 9 9.77 -14.08 10.06
N PHE A 10 9.66 -12.82 9.65
CA PHE A 10 8.59 -11.95 10.11
C PHE A 10 8.11 -10.99 9.02
N ILE A 11 6.86 -10.56 9.18
CA ILE A 11 6.25 -9.46 8.44
C ILE A 11 5.66 -8.52 9.48
N CYS A 12 6.03 -7.25 9.43
CA CYS A 12 5.48 -6.19 10.26
C CYS A 12 4.83 -5.14 9.35
N ILE A 13 3.59 -4.75 9.67
CA ILE A 13 2.88 -3.70 8.95
C ILE A 13 2.51 -2.62 9.96
N GLU A 14 3.17 -1.48 9.85
CA GLU A 14 2.88 -0.29 10.64
C GLU A 14 2.07 0.66 9.77
N THR A 15 0.95 1.19 10.30
CA THR A 15 0.03 2.00 9.51
C THR A 15 -0.27 3.32 10.20
N LEU A 16 -0.10 4.42 9.47
CA LEU A 16 -0.58 5.74 9.84
C LEU A 16 -1.69 6.19 8.90
N HIS A 17 -2.73 6.80 9.45
CA HIS A 17 -3.83 7.39 8.67
C HIS A 17 -3.79 8.91 8.87
N CYS A 18 -3.57 9.65 7.80
CA CYS A 18 -3.44 11.10 7.85
C CYS A 18 -4.47 11.76 6.94
N GLY A 19 -5.01 12.89 7.35
CA GLY A 19 -5.94 13.71 6.56
C GLY A 19 -5.21 14.51 5.47
N ASP A 20 -4.43 13.84 4.63
CA ASP A 20 -3.71 14.42 3.50
C ASP A 20 -3.86 13.56 2.24
N ASN A 21 -3.29 14.01 1.13
CA ASN A 21 -3.28 13.35 -0.17
C ASN A 21 -1.95 12.62 -0.48
N GLY A 22 -1.17 12.23 0.54
CA GLY A 22 0.01 11.39 0.36
C GLY A 22 1.32 12.17 0.22
N THR A 23 1.34 13.41 0.74
CA THR A 23 2.46 14.34 0.59
C THR A 23 3.58 14.16 1.62
N GLN A 24 3.37 13.37 2.68
CA GLN A 24 4.39 13.16 3.70
C GLN A 24 5.47 12.17 3.24
N VAL A 25 6.70 12.66 3.09
CA VAL A 25 7.84 11.86 2.62
C VAL A 25 8.29 10.79 3.63
N ASN A 26 8.17 11.07 4.93
CA ASN A 26 8.60 10.17 6.01
C ASN A 26 7.58 10.17 7.17
N ALA A 27 6.34 9.77 6.89
CA ALA A 27 5.26 9.78 7.87
C ALA A 27 5.56 8.95 9.15
N HIS A 28 6.34 7.89 9.03
CA HIS A 28 6.75 7.02 10.15
C HIS A 28 8.03 7.49 10.87
N GLU A 29 8.58 8.65 10.49
CA GLU A 29 9.78 9.23 11.12
C GLU A 29 10.96 8.25 11.17
N LEU A 30 11.15 7.48 10.09
CA LEU A 30 12.24 6.52 10.01
C LEU A 30 13.61 7.20 10.13
N PRO A 31 14.57 6.57 10.82
CA PRO A 31 15.96 7.00 10.81
C PRO A 31 16.51 7.07 9.37
N PRO A 32 17.46 7.98 9.08
CA PRO A 32 17.99 8.18 7.72
C PRO A 32 18.46 6.90 7.02
N GLU A 33 19.04 5.96 7.77
CA GLU A 33 19.57 4.70 7.26
C GLU A 33 18.47 3.77 6.75
N LYS A 34 17.35 3.70 7.47
CA LYS A 34 16.17 2.92 7.05
C LYS A 34 15.40 3.64 5.96
N LEU A 35 15.27 4.96 6.06
CA LEU A 35 14.55 5.76 5.07
C LEU A 35 15.17 5.63 3.67
N LYS A 36 16.51 5.62 3.57
CA LYS A 36 17.25 5.41 2.31
C LYS A 36 17.06 4.04 1.69
N GLN A 37 16.72 3.03 2.49
CA GLN A 37 16.53 1.65 2.02
C GLN A 37 15.10 1.37 1.57
N ARG A 38 14.13 2.24 1.91
CA ARG A 38 12.73 1.99 1.58
C ARG A 38 12.47 2.27 0.11
N ASP A 39 11.60 1.46 -0.46
CA ASP A 39 10.90 1.80 -1.70
C ASP A 39 9.54 2.42 -1.38
N VAL A 40 9.11 3.36 -2.23
CA VAL A 40 7.81 4.03 -2.10
C VAL A 40 6.91 3.55 -3.23
N VAL A 41 5.81 2.90 -2.85
CA VAL A 41 4.78 2.47 -3.80
C VAL A 41 3.52 3.28 -3.52
N PHE A 42 3.05 4.01 -4.53
CA PHE A 42 1.75 4.68 -4.49
C PHE A 42 0.71 3.77 -5.12
N ILE A 43 -0.36 3.49 -4.39
CA ILE A 43 -1.50 2.71 -4.88
C ILE A 43 -2.61 3.69 -5.27
N ASP A 44 -2.98 3.71 -6.54
CA ASP A 44 -4.11 4.44 -7.08
C ASP A 44 -5.31 3.52 -7.31
N ILE A 45 -6.29 3.57 -6.41
CA ILE A 45 -7.50 2.74 -6.49
C ILE A 45 -8.36 2.99 -7.75
N ALA A 46 -8.15 4.09 -8.46
CA ALA A 46 -8.90 4.43 -9.67
C ALA A 46 -8.10 4.16 -10.94
N ASN A 47 -6.79 4.42 -10.93
CA ASN A 47 -5.97 4.43 -12.13
C ASN A 47 -5.00 3.25 -12.25
N ASP A 48 -4.70 2.53 -11.16
CA ASP A 48 -3.81 1.37 -11.24
C ASP A 48 -4.46 0.21 -11.99
N ASN A 49 -3.65 -0.49 -12.78
CA ASN A 49 -4.12 -1.63 -13.53
C ASN A 49 -4.46 -2.82 -12.60
N VAL A 50 -5.71 -3.25 -12.61
CA VAL A 50 -6.16 -4.46 -11.90
C VAL A 50 -6.07 -5.64 -12.86
N MET A 51 -5.50 -6.76 -12.39
CA MET A 51 -5.45 -7.99 -13.19
C MET A 51 -6.86 -8.43 -13.59
N SER A 52 -7.06 -8.87 -14.83
CA SER A 52 -8.39 -9.23 -15.34
C SER A 52 -9.11 -10.30 -14.52
N LYS A 53 -8.36 -11.19 -13.86
CA LYS A 53 -8.90 -12.24 -12.97
C LYS A 53 -9.47 -11.67 -11.65
N ASP A 54 -9.00 -10.51 -11.22
CA ASP A 54 -9.37 -9.87 -9.95
C ASP A 54 -10.35 -8.71 -10.17
N TYR A 55 -10.45 -8.18 -11.40
CA TYR A 55 -11.36 -7.09 -11.75
C TYR A 55 -12.82 -7.53 -11.63
N LYS A 56 -13.60 -6.74 -10.89
CA LYS A 56 -15.06 -6.77 -10.92
C LYS A 56 -15.59 -5.37 -11.14
N GLU A 57 -16.46 -5.21 -12.13
CA GLU A 57 -17.07 -3.91 -12.44
C GLU A 57 -17.83 -3.32 -11.24
N SER A 58 -18.45 -4.16 -10.40
CA SER A 58 -19.14 -3.73 -9.18
C SER A 58 -18.22 -3.19 -8.08
N GLU A 59 -16.91 -3.45 -8.18
CA GLU A 59 -15.88 -3.03 -7.22
C GLU A 59 -15.00 -1.90 -7.77
N ASP A 60 -15.30 -1.40 -8.99
CA ASP A 60 -14.51 -0.40 -9.72
C ASP A 60 -14.84 1.04 -9.27
N PRO A 61 -13.91 1.75 -8.60
CA PRO A 61 -14.14 3.12 -8.12
C PRO A 61 -14.34 4.14 -9.23
N THR A 62 -13.92 3.84 -10.46
CA THR A 62 -14.12 4.71 -11.64
C THR A 62 -15.53 4.63 -12.21
N LYS A 63 -16.30 3.62 -11.80
CA LYS A 63 -17.69 3.41 -12.22
C LYS A 63 -18.68 3.59 -11.07
N PHE A 64 -18.20 3.44 -9.83
CA PHE A 64 -19.05 3.53 -8.65
C PHE A 64 -19.43 4.97 -8.30
N ARG A 65 -20.70 5.19 -7.97
CA ARG A 65 -21.19 6.42 -7.33
C ARG A 65 -22.08 6.10 -6.14
N SER A 66 -21.75 6.67 -4.99
CA SER A 66 -22.55 6.53 -3.77
C SER A 66 -23.86 7.32 -3.88
N ILE A 67 -25.00 6.64 -3.74
CA ILE A 67 -26.33 7.28 -3.70
C ILE A 67 -26.48 8.16 -2.45
N LYS A 68 -25.92 7.73 -1.31
CA LYS A 68 -26.09 8.42 -0.02
C LYS A 68 -25.23 9.68 0.10
N THR A 69 -24.01 9.63 -0.44
CA THR A 69 -23.01 10.70 -0.23
C THR A 69 -22.63 11.46 -1.49
N GLY A 70 -23.03 10.96 -2.67
CA GLY A 70 -22.67 11.54 -3.96
C GLY A 70 -21.20 11.38 -4.35
N ARG A 71 -20.37 10.71 -3.54
CA ARG A 71 -18.94 10.47 -3.82
C ARG A 71 -18.78 9.52 -5.02
N GLY A 72 -17.73 9.77 -5.80
CA GLY A 72 -17.45 9.05 -7.03
C GLY A 72 -18.30 9.53 -8.23
N PRO A 73 -17.98 9.03 -9.44
CA PRO A 73 -16.85 8.15 -9.75
C PRO A 73 -15.49 8.85 -9.57
N LEU A 74 -14.46 8.08 -9.20
CA LEU A 74 -13.09 8.57 -9.09
C LEU A 74 -12.42 8.48 -10.48
N THR A 75 -12.00 9.60 -11.05
CA THR A 75 -11.41 9.63 -12.40
C THR A 75 -10.25 10.62 -12.47
N GLY A 76 -9.30 10.38 -13.38
CA GLY A 76 -8.17 11.30 -13.61
C GLY A 76 -7.42 11.62 -12.33
N ASN A 77 -7.25 12.91 -12.04
CA ASN A 77 -6.57 13.39 -10.83
C ASN A 77 -7.54 13.46 -9.62
N TRP A 78 -8.22 12.36 -9.32
CA TRP A 78 -9.25 12.33 -8.28
C TRP A 78 -8.71 12.74 -6.90
N ARG A 79 -7.45 12.40 -6.58
CA ARG A 79 -6.83 12.67 -5.27
C ARG A 79 -6.81 14.15 -4.89
N ASP A 80 -6.70 15.03 -5.88
CA ASP A 80 -6.65 16.49 -5.67
C ASP A 80 -8.01 17.17 -5.88
N THR A 81 -9.02 16.44 -6.35
CA THR A 81 -10.32 17.00 -6.74
C THR A 81 -11.47 16.55 -5.84
N VAL A 82 -11.27 15.53 -5.02
CA VAL A 82 -12.27 15.02 -4.09
C VAL A 82 -12.03 15.48 -2.65
N SER A 83 -13.11 15.65 -1.90
CA SER A 83 -13.07 15.91 -0.46
C SER A 83 -14.24 15.18 0.24
N PRO A 84 -14.03 14.59 1.42
CA PRO A 84 -12.74 14.48 2.14
C PRO A 84 -11.78 13.48 1.48
N VAL A 85 -10.48 13.67 1.71
CA VAL A 85 -9.39 12.75 1.34
C VAL A 85 -8.54 12.43 2.57
N MET A 86 -7.94 11.24 2.56
CA MET A 86 -6.97 10.79 3.54
C MET A 86 -5.95 9.88 2.85
N THR A 87 -4.80 9.66 3.49
CA THR A 87 -3.80 8.71 3.04
C THR A 87 -3.44 7.72 4.14
N CYS A 88 -3.33 6.46 3.74
CA CYS A 88 -2.88 5.36 4.58
C CYS A 88 -1.41 5.06 4.27
N TYR A 89 -0.50 5.49 5.14
CA TYR A 89 0.93 5.22 5.02
C TYR A 89 1.24 3.87 5.65
N LYS A 90 1.32 2.82 4.83
CA LYS A 90 1.68 1.46 5.26
C LYS A 90 3.17 1.24 5.10
N LEU A 91 3.88 1.14 6.22
CA LEU A 91 5.26 0.68 6.25
C LEU A 91 5.28 -0.83 6.42
N VAL A 92 5.72 -1.54 5.38
CA VAL A 92 5.79 -3.01 5.36
C VAL A 92 7.26 -3.43 5.49
N THR A 93 7.60 -4.06 6.62
CA THR A 93 8.91 -4.64 6.85
C THR A 93 8.80 -6.16 6.75
N VAL A 94 9.62 -6.76 5.88
CA VAL A 94 9.71 -8.21 5.70
C VAL A 94 11.13 -8.64 5.97
N GLU A 95 11.31 -9.70 6.75
CA GLU A 95 12.60 -10.35 6.94
C GLU A 95 12.43 -11.85 6.74
N PHE A 96 13.26 -12.44 5.87
CA PHE A 96 13.29 -13.88 5.60
C PHE A 96 14.74 -14.39 5.56
N LYS A 97 15.22 -14.92 6.68
CA LYS A 97 16.60 -15.42 6.82
C LYS A 97 16.70 -16.86 6.34
N TRP A 98 17.00 -17.03 5.06
CA TRP A 98 17.28 -18.34 4.46
C TRP A 98 18.37 -18.24 3.39
N PHE A 99 19.45 -19.00 3.56
CA PHE A 99 20.60 -18.99 2.66
C PHE A 99 20.19 -19.37 1.22
N GLY A 100 20.46 -18.48 0.27
CA GLY A 100 20.12 -18.67 -1.15
C GLY A 100 18.68 -18.33 -1.54
N LEU A 101 17.80 -17.99 -0.59
CA LEU A 101 16.39 -17.68 -0.87
C LEU A 101 15.91 -16.32 -0.36
N GLN A 102 16.64 -15.66 0.56
CA GLN A 102 16.27 -14.40 1.20
C GLN A 102 15.67 -13.37 0.24
N ASN A 103 16.50 -12.81 -0.65
CA ASN A 103 16.09 -11.70 -1.52
C ASN A 103 14.89 -12.06 -2.42
N LYS A 104 14.84 -13.32 -2.91
CA LYS A 104 13.75 -13.79 -3.79
C LYS A 104 12.43 -13.86 -3.04
N VAL A 105 12.42 -14.37 -1.81
CA VAL A 105 11.22 -14.52 -0.99
C VAL A 105 10.76 -13.16 -0.47
N GLU A 106 11.67 -12.32 0.02
CA GLU A 106 11.33 -10.96 0.48
C GLU A 106 10.72 -10.13 -0.67
N SER A 107 11.33 -10.17 -1.85
CA SER A 107 10.80 -9.48 -3.04
C SER A 107 9.47 -10.06 -3.52
N PHE A 108 9.22 -11.35 -3.33
CA PHE A 108 7.96 -11.99 -3.68
C PHE A 108 6.83 -11.56 -2.72
N ILE A 109 7.13 -11.44 -1.43
CA ILE A 109 6.13 -11.03 -0.42
C ILE A 109 5.71 -9.57 -0.59
N GLN A 110 6.61 -8.71 -1.04
CA GLN A 110 6.34 -7.28 -1.26
C GLN A 110 5.57 -6.99 -2.56
N LYS A 111 5.35 -7.99 -3.43
CA LYS A 111 4.62 -7.86 -4.70
C LYS A 111 3.20 -8.42 -4.59
#